data_AF-A0A962WA97-F1
#
_entry.id   AF-A0A962WA97-F1
#
_cell.length_a   1.000
_cell.length_b   1.000
_cell.length_c   1.000
_cell.angle_alpha   90.00
_cell.angle_beta   90.00
_cell.angle_gamma   90.00
#
_symmetry.space_group_name_H-M   'P 1'
#
loop_
_entity.id
_entity.type
_entity.pdbx_description
1 polymer ?
#
loop_
_entity_poly.entity_id
_entity_poly.type
_entity_poly.pdbx_seq_one_letter_code
_entity_poly.pdbx_strand_id
1 'polypeptide(L)' 'AANECFGSFLRAGIADGSVREVDTFVAQNLIAGAVNASMELNLWRRVDDIDSAAIDYFDVFFNGLLTRH' A
#
# COMPACT_ATOMS: atom_id res chain seq x y z
N ALA A 1 3.18 10.49 11.99
CA ALA A 1 3.99 9.38 12.52
C ALA A 1 4.07 8.20 11.54
N ALA A 2 2.98 7.45 11.29
CA ALA A 2 3.04 6.29 10.38
C ALA A 2 3.35 6.65 8.91
N ASN A 3 2.77 7.76 8.40
CA ASN A 3 2.88 8.12 6.98
C ASN A 3 4.29 8.53 6.54
N GLU A 4 5.06 9.20 7.40
CA GLU A 4 6.47 9.55 7.12
C GLU A 4 7.38 8.33 7.11
N CYS A 5 7.09 7.33 7.94
CA CYS A 5 7.85 6.08 7.99
C CYS A 5 7.71 5.30 6.67
N PHE A 6 6.51 5.27 6.08
CA PHE A 6 6.28 4.66 4.77
C PHE A 6 7.02 5.37 3.64
N GLY A 7 7.03 6.70 3.61
CA GLY A 7 7.83 7.44 2.64
C GLY A 7 9.31 7.13 2.74
N SER A 8 9.84 6.94 3.96
CA SER A 8 11.23 6.55 4.19
C SER A 8 11.53 5.14 3.66
N PHE A 9 10.62 4.19 3.89
CA PHE A 9 10.76 2.82 3.38
C PHE A 9 10.72 2.74 1.85
N LEU A 10 9.84 3.51 1.21
CA LEU A 10 9.77 3.59 -0.25
C LEU A 10 11.07 4.15 -0.85
N ARG A 11 11.67 5.18 -0.22
CA ARG A 11 12.96 5.72 -0.66
C ARG A 11 14.10 4.71 -0.50
N ALA A 12 14.13 3.96 0.59
CA ALA A 12 15.09 2.88 0.79
C ALA A 12 14.95 1.79 -0.28
N GLY A 13 13.72 1.36 -0.56
CA GLY A 13 13.44 0.36 -1.59
C GLY A 13 13.77 0.81 -3.02
N ILE A 14 13.62 2.11 -3.31
CA ILE A 14 14.08 2.67 -4.60
C ILE A 14 15.61 2.64 -4.66
N ALA A 15 16.29 2.98 -3.57
CA ALA A 15 17.75 3.02 -3.52
C ALA A 15 18.39 1.62 -3.62
N ASP A 16 17.75 0.59 -3.08
CA ASP A 16 18.21 -0.81 -3.17
C ASP A 16 17.67 -1.57 -4.40
N GLY A 17 16.79 -0.93 -5.18
CA GLY A 17 16.21 -1.47 -6.41
C GLY A 17 15.03 -2.44 -6.23
N SER A 18 14.60 -2.68 -5.00
CA SER A 18 13.42 -3.51 -4.69
C SER A 18 12.09 -2.84 -5.04
N VAL A 19 12.06 -1.51 -5.14
CA VAL A 19 10.90 -0.71 -5.52
C VAL A 19 11.24 0.12 -6.75
N ARG A 20 10.36 0.11 -7.77
CA ARG A 20 10.54 0.95 -8.96
C ARG A 20 10.54 2.44 -8.62
N GLU A 21 11.14 3.28 -9.47
CA GLU A 21 11.01 4.73 -9.29
C GLU A 21 9.54 5.18 -9.32
N VAL A 22 9.10 5.77 -8.21
CA VAL A 22 7.76 6.34 -8.01
C VAL A 22 7.86 7.64 -7.22
N ASP A 23 6.85 8.49 -7.37
CA ASP A 23 6.64 9.59 -6.44
C ASP A 23 6.28 9.03 -5.06
N THR A 24 7.23 9.10 -4.13
CA THR A 24 7.07 8.56 -2.78
C THR A 24 6.00 9.28 -1.96
N PHE A 25 5.70 10.54 -2.27
CA PHE A 25 4.64 11.31 -1.60
C PHE A 25 3.25 10.87 -2.08
N VAL A 26 3.09 10.62 -3.38
CA VAL A 26 1.84 10.07 -3.91
C VAL A 26 1.61 8.65 -3.38
N ALA A 27 2.64 7.80 -3.42
CA ALA A 27 2.54 6.42 -2.97
C ALA A 27 2.21 6.28 -1.48
N GLN A 28 2.84 7.07 -0.60
CA GLN A 28 2.51 7.01 0.84
C GLN A 28 1.06 7.46 1.13
N ASN A 29 0.56 8.49 0.44
CA ASN A 29 -0.80 8.98 0.66
C ASN A 29 -1.84 7.97 0.16
N LEU A 30 -1.54 7.29 -0.94
CA LEU A 30 -2.40 6.25 -1.50
C LEU A 30 -2.49 5.04 -0.55
N ILE A 31 -1.37 4.60 0.05
CA ILE A 31 -1.35 3.53 1.08
C ILE A 31 -2.12 3.96 2.33
N ALA A 32 -1.92 5.17 2.83
CA ALA A 32 -2.68 5.66 3.99
C ALA A 32 -4.18 5.76 3.71
N GLY A 33 -4.56 6.15 2.49
CA GLY A 33 -5.95 6.14 2.03
C GLY A 33 -6.54 4.73 2.05
N ALA A 34 -5.80 3.73 1.56
CA ALA A 34 -6.21 2.33 1.56
C ALA A 34 -6.40 1.77 2.98
N VAL A 35 -5.46 2.06 3.89
CA VAL A 35 -5.56 1.65 5.31
C VAL A 35 -6.79 2.30 5.96
N ASN A 36 -6.99 3.60 5.76
CA ASN A 36 -8.15 4.29 6.32
C ASN A 36 -9.47 3.75 5.74
N ALA A 37 -9.54 3.51 4.43
CA ALA A 37 -10.71 2.91 3.79
C ALA A 37 -10.98 1.49 4.31
N SER A 38 -9.94 0.67 4.56
CA SER A 38 -10.09 -0.67 5.11
C SER A 38 -10.68 -0.69 6.53
N MET A 39 -10.40 0.34 7.35
CA MET A 39 -11.03 0.48 8.67
C MET A 39 -12.54 0.77 8.55
N GLU A 40 -12.95 1.55 7.54
CA GLU A 40 -14.37 1.86 7.30
C GLU A 40 -15.13 0.71 6.61
N LEU A 41 -14.44 -0.15 5.85
CA LEU A 41 -15.03 -1.35 5.23
C LEU A 41 -15.59 -2.32 6.30
N ASN A 42 -15.01 -2.35 7.51
CA ASN A 42 -15.53 -3.15 8.63
C ASN A 42 -16.93 -2.68 9.11
N LEU A 43 -17.36 -1.45 8.79
CA LEU A 43 -18.72 -0.96 9.07
C LEU A 43 -19.73 -1.30 7.96
N TRP A 44 -19.26 -1.62 6.76
CA TRP A 44 -20.11 -1.84 5.58
C TRP A 44 -20.20 -3.34 5.26
N ARG A 45 -21.11 -4.02 5.97
CA ARG A 45 -21.62 -5.40 5.73
C ARG A 45 -20.69 -6.56 6.10
N ARG A 46 -21.31 -7.70 6.44
CA ARG A 46 -20.66 -9.02 6.60
C ARG A 46 -19.89 -9.36 5.33
N VAL A 47 -18.63 -8.98 5.28
CA VAL A 47 -17.65 -9.56 4.36
C VAL A 47 -17.16 -10.80 5.08
N ASP A 48 -17.56 -11.98 4.62
CA ASP A 48 -17.21 -13.24 5.29
C ASP A 48 -15.68 -13.49 5.33
N ASP A 49 -14.89 -12.66 4.65
CA ASP A 49 -13.42 -12.69 4.65
C ASP A 49 -12.79 -11.31 4.32
N ILE A 50 -12.68 -10.44 5.33
CA ILE A 50 -11.98 -9.13 5.23
C ILE A 50 -10.51 -9.31 4.85
N ASP A 51 -9.89 -10.38 5.32
CA ASP A 51 -8.47 -10.66 5.12
C ASP A 51 -8.20 -10.94 3.64
N SER A 52 -9.02 -11.75 2.97
CA SER A 52 -8.90 -11.99 1.52
C SER A 52 -9.10 -10.71 0.68
N ALA A 53 -10.06 -9.85 1.04
CA ALA A 53 -10.29 -8.61 0.29
C ALA A 53 -9.14 -7.61 0.46
N ALA A 54 -8.54 -7.54 1.65
CA ALA A 54 -7.35 -6.74 1.90
C ALA A 54 -6.15 -7.28 1.12
N ILE A 55 -5.95 -8.60 1.10
CA ILE A 55 -4.89 -9.27 0.33
C ILE A 55 -5.00 -8.93 -1.16
N ASP A 56 -6.17 -9.10 -1.79
CA ASP A 56 -6.36 -8.82 -3.21
C ASP A 56 -6.05 -7.35 -3.56
N TYR A 57 -6.46 -6.41 -2.70
CA TYR A 57 -6.22 -4.98 -2.90
C TYR A 57 -4.72 -4.63 -2.78
N PHE A 58 -4.05 -5.18 -1.76
CA PHE A 58 -2.61 -4.97 -1.57
C PHE A 58 -1.77 -5.71 -2.62
N ASP A 59 -2.21 -6.86 -3.12
CA ASP A 59 -1.51 -7.62 -4.17
C ASP A 59 -1.41 -6.83 -5.47
N VAL A 60 -2.50 -6.21 -5.93
CA VAL A 60 -2.45 -5.33 -7.13
C VAL A 60 -1.49 -4.16 -6.90
N PHE A 61 -1.47 -3.64 -5.67
CA PHE A 61 -0.65 -2.49 -5.31
C PHE A 61 0.84 -2.83 -5.24
N PHE A 62 1.21 -3.88 -4.52
CA PHE A 62 2.59 -4.35 -4.37
C PHE A 62 3.15 -4.85 -5.69
N ASN A 63 2.38 -5.63 -6.47
CA ASN A 63 2.79 -6.01 -7.82
C ASN A 63 3.00 -4.79 -8.74
N GLY A 64 2.24 -3.72 -8.51
CA GLY A 64 2.41 -2.43 -9.18
C GLY A 64 3.64 -1.64 -8.72
N LEU A 65 4.30 -2.00 -7.61
CA LEU A 65 5.52 -1.37 -7.08
C LEU A 65 6.79 -2.16 -7.41
N LEU A 66 6.65 -3.43 -7.77
CA LEU A 66 7.78 -4.27 -8.18
C LEU A 66 8.49 -3.68 -9.41
N THR A 67 9.81 -3.72 -9.36
CA THR A 67 10.67 -3.42 -10.50
C THR A 67 10.43 -4.48 -11.58
N ARG A 68 9.89 -4.06 -12.73
CA ARG A 68 9.73 -4.95 -13.90
C ARG A 68 11.03 -4.96 -14.69
N HIS A 69 11.60 -6.15 -14.87
CA HIS A 69 12.74 -6.41 -15.76
C HIS A 69 12.36 -6.22 -17.23
#